data_AF-A0A9W9ABP8-F1
#
_entry.id   AF-A0A9W9ABP8-F1
#
_cell.length_a   1.000
_cell.length_b   1.000
_cell.length_c   1.000
_cell.angle_alpha   90.00
_cell.angle_beta   90.00
_cell.angle_gamma   90.00
#
_symmetry.space_group_name_H-M   'P 1'
#
loop_
_entity.id
_entity.type
_entity.pdbx_description
1 polymer ?
#
loop_
_entity_poly.entity_id
_entity_poly.type
_entity_poly.pdbx_seq_one_letter_code
_entity_poly.pdbx_strand_id
1 'polypeptide(L)'
;MYNSFWNPMRSPFAGVIGTNHAPSIDELLDLKALLVEPQDELDRLQMEISSLLYQKEKVQSYIAAHRAFMTPIRRIPLKYSPNSLSVACQQIEMRFEVWRRHLYFSPWFVGIGDIGNSDVYRRISGIRTWLERSGSLPLSISLHVNWRPNSFLQFSNHDVYDNLKLLIRTLVAFGCRFGNLLLSLSPAGIKTFNDLSTSQFPNLRSFRVRDANIYNKHKRFWDNEEISAHSNVPFASLLTRMPALRRLRIDEIRVRGGGYLALPLRWELLTDLNLQTSNASTTYGLNTIEAFDYSSKNI
;
A
#
# COMPACT_ATOMS: atom_id res chain seq x y z
N MET A 1 2.82 45.47 1.06
CA MET A 1 1.64 46.23 0.62
C MET A 1 1.07 45.48 -0.58
N TYR A 2 -0.13 44.90 -0.46
CA TYR A 2 -0.76 44.23 -1.60
C TYR A 2 -1.17 45.29 -2.63
N ASN A 3 -0.65 45.17 -3.85
CA ASN A 3 -0.95 46.08 -4.94
C ASN A 3 -2.46 46.00 -5.24
N SER A 4 -3.21 47.06 -4.92
CA SER A 4 -4.67 47.11 -5.01
C SER A 4 -5.18 47.36 -6.43
N PHE A 5 -4.43 46.95 -7.46
CA PHE A 5 -4.73 47.27 -8.86
C PHE A 5 -6.01 46.57 -9.33
N TRP A 6 -6.28 45.37 -8.82
CA TRP A 6 -7.44 44.56 -9.19
C TRP A 6 -8.58 44.68 -8.18
N ASN A 7 -8.96 45.92 -7.82
CA ASN A 7 -10.09 46.15 -6.93
C ASN A 7 -11.39 46.28 -7.75
N PRO A 8 -12.36 45.34 -7.64
CA PRO A 8 -13.61 45.42 -8.40
C PRO A 8 -14.41 46.69 -8.08
N MET A 9 -14.23 47.29 -6.89
CA MET A 9 -14.89 48.54 -6.51
C MET A 9 -14.36 49.78 -7.26
N ARG A 10 -13.21 49.66 -7.94
CA ARG A 10 -12.64 50.71 -8.80
C ARG A 10 -12.91 50.48 -10.29
N SER A 11 -13.60 49.39 -10.63
CA SER A 11 -13.99 49.11 -12.01
C SER A 11 -15.02 50.16 -12.48
N PRO A 12 -15.00 50.57 -13.76
CA PRO A 12 -16.10 51.36 -14.34
C PRO A 12 -17.44 50.63 -14.23
N PHE A 13 -17.43 49.30 -14.06
CA PHE A 13 -18.60 48.45 -13.86
C PHE A 13 -18.95 48.20 -12.38
N ALA A 14 -18.29 48.87 -11.42
CA ALA A 14 -18.48 48.59 -9.99
C ALA A 14 -19.94 48.65 -9.52
N GLY A 15 -20.74 49.59 -10.06
CA GLY A 15 -22.15 49.74 -9.71
C GLY A 15 -23.09 48.66 -10.26
N VAL A 16 -22.64 47.89 -11.26
CA VAL A 16 -23.43 46.82 -11.90
C VAL A 16 -22.91 45.42 -11.55
N ILE A 17 -21.67 45.29 -11.07
CA ILE A 17 -21.11 44.03 -10.59
C ILE A 17 -21.95 43.51 -9.42
N GLY A 18 -22.44 42.26 -9.54
CA GLY A 18 -23.29 41.62 -8.53
C GLY A 18 -24.78 41.97 -8.63
N THR A 19 -25.22 42.63 -9.70
CA THR A 19 -26.63 42.91 -9.98
C THR A 19 -27.17 42.05 -11.12
N ASN A 20 -28.48 42.12 -11.40
CA ASN A 20 -29.11 41.48 -12.55
C ASN A 20 -29.03 42.33 -13.84
N HIS A 21 -28.11 43.31 -13.91
CA HIS A 21 -27.91 44.13 -15.11
C HIS A 21 -27.52 43.25 -16.31
N ALA A 22 -28.20 43.44 -17.43
CA ALA A 22 -27.87 42.79 -18.69
C ALA A 22 -26.96 43.72 -19.51
N PRO A 23 -25.67 43.39 -19.68
CA PRO A 23 -24.73 44.29 -20.34
C PRO A 23 -25.07 44.47 -21.82
N SER A 24 -24.89 45.69 -22.31
CA SER A 24 -24.99 46.01 -23.74
C SER A 24 -23.80 45.44 -24.52
N ILE A 25 -23.88 45.47 -25.86
CA ILE A 25 -22.79 45.00 -26.73
C ILE A 25 -21.51 45.82 -26.51
N ASP A 26 -21.64 47.14 -26.36
CA ASP A 26 -20.50 48.04 -26.14
C ASP A 26 -19.87 47.79 -24.76
N GLU A 27 -20.69 47.60 -23.72
CA GLU A 27 -20.20 47.24 -22.37
C GLU A 27 -19.44 45.91 -22.36
N LEU A 28 -19.87 44.94 -23.18
CA LEU A 28 -19.14 43.66 -23.33
C LEU A 28 -17.79 43.84 -24.02
N LEU A 29 -17.67 44.76 -24.98
CA LEU A 29 -16.38 45.05 -25.63
C LEU A 29 -15.41 45.72 -24.65
N ASP A 30 -15.91 46.70 -23.89
CA ASP A 30 -15.13 47.40 -22.86
C ASP A 30 -14.69 46.44 -21.75
N LEU A 31 -15.57 45.54 -21.30
CA LEU A 31 -15.26 44.55 -20.29
C LEU A 31 -14.20 43.56 -20.77
N LYS A 32 -14.27 43.11 -22.03
CA LYS A 32 -13.23 42.27 -22.62
C LYS A 32 -11.88 42.97 -22.66
N ALA A 33 -11.85 44.24 -23.06
CA ALA A 33 -10.62 45.04 -23.07
C ALA A 33 -10.04 45.23 -21.66
N LEU A 34 -10.90 45.51 -20.68
CA LEU A 34 -10.50 45.68 -19.27
C LEU A 34 -9.90 44.40 -18.66
N LEU A 35 -10.32 43.22 -19.11
CA LEU A 35 -9.87 41.94 -18.58
C LEU A 35 -8.56 41.42 -19.18
N VAL A 36 -8.03 42.03 -20.25
CA VAL A 36 -6.79 41.57 -20.90
C VAL A 36 -5.61 41.58 -19.92
N GLU A 37 -5.33 42.71 -19.28
CA GLU A 37 -4.18 42.85 -18.37
C GLU A 37 -4.30 41.96 -17.11
N PRO A 38 -5.45 41.87 -16.40
CA PRO A 38 -5.62 40.91 -15.31
C PRO A 38 -5.42 39.45 -15.74
N GLN A 39 -5.88 39.09 -16.95
CA GLN A 39 -5.74 37.74 -17.47
C GLN A 39 -4.29 37.40 -17.80
N ASP A 40 -3.56 38.32 -18.42
CA ASP A 40 -2.12 38.17 -18.70
C ASP A 40 -1.31 38.03 -17.39
N GLU A 41 -1.64 38.81 -16.36
CA GLU A 41 -0.98 38.72 -15.05
C GLU A 41 -1.32 37.40 -14.34
N LEU A 42 -2.57 36.93 -14.46
CA LEU A 42 -2.97 35.62 -13.95
C LEU A 42 -2.18 34.50 -14.62
N ASP A 43 -2.06 34.52 -15.95
CA ASP A 43 -1.32 33.53 -16.72
C ASP A 43 0.18 33.56 -16.36
N ARG A 44 0.76 34.76 -16.17
CA ARG A 44 2.14 34.94 -15.67
C ARG A 44 2.34 34.29 -14.31
N LEU A 45 1.46 34.56 -13.35
CA LEU A 45 1.53 33.99 -12.00
C LEU A 45 1.36 32.46 -12.02
N GLN A 46 0.48 31.92 -12.87
CA GLN A 46 0.31 30.48 -13.03
C GLN A 46 1.59 29.81 -13.55
N MET A 47 2.28 30.43 -14.51
CA MET A 47 3.59 29.96 -14.98
C MET A 47 4.64 29.99 -13.87
N GLU A 48 4.68 31.07 -13.08
CA GLU A 48 5.62 31.22 -11.95
C GLU A 48 5.39 30.15 -10.87
N ILE A 49 4.13 29.91 -10.48
CA ILE A 49 3.75 28.84 -9.54
C ILE A 49 4.20 27.48 -10.07
N SER A 50 3.95 27.21 -11.35
CA SER A 50 4.33 25.94 -11.98
C SER A 50 5.85 25.72 -11.96
N SER A 51 6.64 26.77 -12.26
CA SER A 51 8.10 26.75 -12.18
C SER A 51 8.60 26.50 -10.75
N LEU A 52 8.03 27.19 -9.75
CA LEU A 52 8.39 27.01 -8.34
C LEU A 52 8.05 25.61 -7.84
N LEU A 53 6.92 25.03 -8.24
CA LEU A 53 6.54 23.66 -7.90
C LEU A 53 7.53 22.64 -8.49
N TYR A 54 7.93 22.83 -9.74
CA TYR A 54 8.97 22.00 -10.37
C TYR A 54 10.31 22.09 -9.64
N GLN A 55 10.75 23.31 -9.28
CA GLN A 55 11.98 23.50 -8.50
C GLN A 55 11.91 22.83 -7.12
N LYS A 56 10.77 22.96 -6.43
CA LYS A 56 10.52 22.30 -5.14
C LYS A 56 10.68 20.79 -5.26
N GLU A 57 10.11 20.17 -6.29
CA GLU A 57 10.23 18.73 -6.52
C GLU A 57 11.69 18.31 -6.73
N LYS A 58 12.45 19.07 -7.54
CA LYS A 58 13.88 18.83 -7.79
C LYS A 58 14.70 18.90 -6.49
N VAL A 59 14.48 19.90 -5.65
CA VAL A 59 15.15 20.04 -4.35
C VAL A 59 14.77 18.92 -3.40
N GLN A 60 13.49 18.54 -3.34
CA GLN A 60 13.03 17.42 -2.52
C GLN A 60 13.69 16.10 -2.94
N SER A 61 13.78 15.85 -4.24
CA SER A 61 14.47 14.68 -4.80
C SER A 61 15.95 14.65 -4.40
N TYR A 62 16.65 15.79 -4.52
CA TYR A 62 18.04 15.94 -4.11
C TYR A 62 18.26 15.65 -2.61
N ILE A 63 17.43 16.23 -1.74
CA ILE A 63 17.48 16.00 -0.28
C ILE A 63 17.23 14.53 0.04
N ALA A 64 16.22 13.92 -0.60
CA ALA A 64 15.88 12.51 -0.39
C ALA A 64 17.06 11.58 -0.77
N ALA A 65 17.73 11.85 -1.88
CA ALA A 65 18.91 11.09 -2.32
C ALA A 65 20.06 11.16 -1.30
N HIS A 66 20.35 12.35 -0.77
CA HIS A 66 21.41 12.53 0.22
C HIS A 66 21.07 11.92 1.57
N ARG A 67 19.82 12.06 2.02
CA ARG A 67 19.35 11.37 3.24
C ARG A 67 19.47 9.86 3.10
N ALA A 68 19.12 9.30 1.93
CA ALA A 68 19.30 7.89 1.65
C ALA A 68 20.78 7.47 1.73
N PHE A 69 21.70 8.30 1.21
CA PHE A 69 23.14 8.04 1.32
C PHE A 69 23.62 7.97 2.78
N MET A 70 23.10 8.84 3.64
CA MET A 70 23.51 8.92 5.05
C MET A 70 22.91 7.82 5.94
N THR A 71 21.98 7.00 5.43
CA THR A 71 21.34 5.97 6.25
C THR A 71 22.34 4.93 6.78
N PRO A 72 22.17 4.45 8.04
CA PRO A 72 23.08 3.49 8.67
C PRO A 72 23.34 2.22 7.84
N ILE A 73 22.38 1.81 7.01
CA ILE A 73 22.48 0.62 6.16
C ILE A 73 23.59 0.73 5.10
N ARG A 74 24.01 1.95 4.72
CA ARG A 74 25.12 2.19 3.78
C ARG A 74 26.47 2.32 4.48
N ARG A 75 26.51 2.29 5.81
CA ARG A 75 27.74 2.34 6.63
C ARG A 75 28.24 0.94 6.99
N ILE A 76 28.00 -0.07 6.16
CA ILE A 76 28.55 -1.42 6.39
C ILE A 76 30.05 -1.35 6.13
N PRO A 77 30.92 -1.63 7.12
CA PRO A 77 32.35 -1.70 6.89
C PRO A 77 32.65 -2.81 5.88
N LEU A 78 33.46 -2.50 4.88
CA LEU A 78 33.89 -3.37 3.78
C LEU A 78 34.77 -4.56 4.21
N LYS A 79 34.72 -4.97 5.50
CA LYS A 79 35.51 -6.11 6.02
C LYS A 79 34.93 -7.48 5.64
N TYR A 80 33.78 -7.52 4.97
CA TYR A 80 33.23 -8.74 4.38
C TYR A 80 33.43 -8.69 2.86
N SER A 81 34.22 -9.62 2.34
CA SER A 81 34.69 -9.70 0.96
C SER A 81 33.57 -9.43 -0.09
N PRO A 82 33.83 -8.60 -1.12
CA PRO A 82 32.88 -8.29 -2.19
C PRO A 82 32.32 -9.51 -2.92
N ASN A 83 33.03 -10.64 -2.92
CA ASN A 83 32.62 -11.85 -3.63
C ASN A 83 31.50 -12.63 -2.92
N SER A 84 31.24 -12.37 -1.64
CA SER A 84 30.12 -12.97 -0.91
C SER A 84 28.85 -12.12 -0.93
N LEU A 85 28.97 -10.81 -1.20
CA LEU A 85 27.87 -9.85 -1.16
C LEU A 85 27.45 -9.38 -2.55
N SER A 86 28.30 -9.40 -3.58
CA SER A 86 27.91 -8.98 -4.93
C SER A 86 26.83 -9.90 -5.54
N VAL A 87 26.96 -11.21 -5.35
CA VAL A 87 25.95 -12.19 -5.82
C VAL A 87 24.67 -12.15 -4.96
N ALA A 88 24.78 -11.80 -3.68
CA ALA A 88 23.60 -11.64 -2.82
C ALA A 88 22.89 -10.28 -3.05
N CYS A 89 23.61 -9.20 -3.36
CA CYS A 89 23.05 -7.87 -3.53
C CYS A 89 22.60 -7.56 -4.97
N GLN A 90 23.14 -8.23 -6.00
CA GLN A 90 22.57 -8.13 -7.37
C GLN A 90 21.29 -8.97 -7.55
N GLN A 91 21.06 -9.99 -6.71
CA GLN A 91 19.81 -10.78 -6.70
C GLN A 91 18.81 -10.39 -5.60
N ILE A 92 19.20 -9.45 -4.73
CA ILE A 92 18.31 -8.75 -3.81
C ILE A 92 18.41 -7.27 -4.17
N GLU A 93 17.66 -6.85 -5.18
CA GLU A 93 17.47 -5.43 -5.48
C GLU A 93 16.63 -4.80 -4.36
N MET A 94 17.28 -4.51 -3.22
CA MET A 94 16.70 -3.74 -2.13
C MET A 94 16.78 -2.26 -2.48
N ARG A 95 15.80 -1.78 -3.24
CA ARG A 95 15.50 -0.35 -3.33
C ARG A 95 14.83 0.09 -2.02
N PHE A 96 15.58 0.77 -1.16
CA PHE A 96 15.06 1.31 0.09
C PHE A 96 14.32 2.64 -0.12
N GLU A 97 13.01 2.56 0.09
CA GLU A 97 12.01 3.62 0.04
C GLU A 97 12.11 4.62 1.21
N VAL A 98 13.00 5.62 1.11
CA VAL A 98 12.66 6.97 1.61
C VAL A 98 11.56 7.62 0.74
N TRP A 99 11.11 6.90 -0.29
CA TRP A 99 10.18 7.31 -1.32
C TRP A 99 8.83 6.66 -1.09
N ARG A 100 7.77 7.47 -1.12
CA ARG A 100 6.38 7.01 -1.00
C ARG A 100 6.11 5.80 -1.90
N ARG A 101 5.50 4.76 -1.30
CA ARG A 101 4.61 3.75 -1.90
C ARG A 101 5.25 2.46 -2.46
N HIS A 102 5.52 1.55 -1.52
CA HIS A 102 5.38 0.09 -1.57
C HIS A 102 6.66 -0.71 -1.93
N LEU A 103 7.38 -1.14 -0.90
CA LEU A 103 8.32 -2.26 -0.97
C LEU A 103 7.60 -3.50 -1.52
N TYR A 104 7.97 -3.91 -2.73
CA TYR A 104 7.67 -5.22 -3.26
C TYR A 104 8.83 -6.15 -2.93
N PHE A 105 8.68 -6.99 -1.91
CA PHE A 105 9.44 -8.22 -1.89
C PHE A 105 8.84 -9.10 -2.99
N SER A 106 9.39 -9.01 -4.20
CA SER A 106 9.19 -10.02 -5.23
C SER A 106 10.37 -10.98 -5.15
N PRO A 107 10.27 -12.09 -4.43
CA PRO A 107 11.32 -13.10 -4.42
C PRO A 107 11.51 -13.79 -5.78
N TRP A 108 10.96 -13.27 -6.88
CA TRP A 108 10.67 -14.01 -8.11
C TRP A 108 11.47 -13.62 -9.34
N PHE A 109 12.51 -12.79 -9.26
CA PHE A 109 13.44 -12.77 -10.41
C PHE A 109 14.33 -14.03 -10.46
N VAL A 110 14.34 -14.84 -9.39
CA VAL A 110 14.84 -16.23 -9.40
C VAL A 110 13.85 -17.03 -8.56
N GLY A 111 13.09 -17.96 -9.16
CA GLY A 111 12.01 -18.65 -8.46
C GLY A 111 12.49 -19.34 -7.19
N ILE A 112 11.76 -19.21 -6.08
CA ILE A 112 12.06 -19.90 -4.81
C ILE A 112 12.18 -21.43 -5.00
N GLY A 113 11.60 -21.99 -6.07
CA GLY A 113 11.80 -23.39 -6.45
C GLY A 113 13.24 -23.72 -6.82
N ASP A 114 13.91 -22.91 -7.64
CA ASP A 114 15.27 -23.21 -8.16
C ASP A 114 16.40 -22.81 -7.22
N ILE A 115 16.05 -22.26 -6.06
CA ILE A 115 17.02 -21.76 -5.09
C ILE A 115 17.32 -22.90 -4.11
N GLY A 116 18.57 -23.37 -4.10
CA GLY A 116 19.01 -24.36 -3.12
C GLY A 116 18.75 -23.88 -1.69
N ASN A 117 18.47 -24.79 -0.75
CA ASN A 117 18.14 -24.46 0.64
C ASN A 117 19.12 -23.46 1.27
N SER A 118 20.41 -23.55 0.94
CA SER A 118 21.46 -22.63 1.41
C SER A 118 21.17 -21.16 1.08
N ASP A 119 20.63 -20.87 -0.10
CA ASP A 119 20.31 -19.52 -0.54
C ASP A 119 19.05 -18.97 0.15
N VAL A 120 18.08 -19.83 0.47
CA VAL A 120 16.91 -19.42 1.28
C VAL A 120 17.37 -19.01 2.67
N TYR A 121 18.21 -19.81 3.33
CA TYR A 121 18.77 -19.46 4.65
C TYR A 121 19.58 -18.17 4.59
N ARG A 122 20.39 -17.98 3.54
CA ARG A 122 21.16 -16.74 3.32
C ARG A 122 20.24 -15.52 3.19
N ARG A 123 19.15 -15.63 2.42
CA ARG A 123 18.14 -14.56 2.27
C ARG A 123 17.44 -14.26 3.58
N ILE A 124 17.00 -15.28 4.31
CA ILE A 124 16.33 -15.12 5.61
C ILE A 124 17.27 -14.46 6.62
N SER A 125 18.54 -14.87 6.65
CA SER A 125 19.57 -14.26 7.51
C SER A 125 19.80 -12.77 7.15
N GLY A 126 19.84 -12.44 5.86
CA GLY A 126 19.92 -11.06 5.38
C GLY A 126 18.72 -10.22 5.82
N ILE A 127 17.50 -10.76 5.67
CA ILE A 127 16.25 -10.10 6.11
C ILE A 127 16.27 -9.87 7.63
N ARG A 128 16.66 -10.87 8.41
CA ARG A 128 16.77 -10.76 9.87
C ARG A 128 17.76 -9.66 10.25
N THR A 129 18.97 -9.69 9.71
CA THR A 129 20.02 -8.69 9.96
C THR A 129 19.51 -7.28 9.62
N TRP A 130 18.77 -7.13 8.53
CA TRP A 130 18.17 -5.85 8.15
C TRP A 130 17.13 -5.37 9.17
N LEU A 131 16.22 -6.25 9.60
CA LEU A 131 15.20 -5.95 10.60
C LEU A 131 15.82 -5.55 11.93
N GLU A 132 16.88 -6.24 12.37
CA GLU A 132 17.63 -5.91 13.59
C GLU A 132 18.25 -4.51 13.49
N ARG A 133 18.91 -4.20 12.37
CA ARG A 133 19.56 -2.88 12.16
C ARG A 133 18.59 -1.72 12.04
N SER A 134 17.36 -1.98 11.61
CA SER A 134 16.32 -0.95 11.58
C SER A 134 15.84 -0.52 12.98
N GLY A 135 16.28 -1.21 14.05
CA GLY A 135 16.13 -0.76 15.43
C GLY A 135 14.68 -0.73 15.91
N SER A 136 14.19 0.45 16.28
CA SER A 136 12.81 0.67 16.73
C SER A 136 11.91 1.33 15.68
N LEU A 137 12.40 1.54 14.45
CA LEU A 137 11.67 2.26 13.43
C LEU A 137 10.36 1.54 13.04
N PRO A 138 9.25 2.24 12.79
CA PRO A 138 8.05 1.63 12.23
C PRO A 138 8.33 0.97 10.88
N LEU A 139 7.75 -0.21 10.66
CA LEU A 139 7.95 -1.01 9.45
C LEU A 139 6.68 -1.05 8.59
N SER A 140 6.88 -1.01 7.28
CA SER A 140 5.83 -1.32 6.31
C SER A 140 6.27 -2.54 5.51
N ILE A 141 5.55 -3.64 5.65
CA ILE A 141 5.93 -4.94 5.08
C ILE A 141 4.89 -5.35 4.05
N SER A 142 5.34 -5.73 2.86
CA SER A 142 4.51 -6.38 1.85
C SER A 142 5.10 -7.75 1.55
N LEU A 143 4.30 -8.80 1.72
CA LEU A 143 4.68 -10.17 1.43
C LEU A 143 3.89 -10.67 0.23
N HIS A 144 4.58 -10.88 -0.89
CA HIS A 144 4.00 -11.39 -2.12
C HIS A 144 4.55 -12.78 -2.42
N VAL A 145 3.65 -13.76 -2.49
CA VAL A 145 3.99 -15.12 -2.92
C VAL A 145 3.15 -15.42 -4.14
N ASN A 146 3.79 -15.37 -5.31
CA ASN A 146 3.16 -15.76 -6.56
C ASN A 146 3.26 -17.28 -6.68
N TRP A 147 2.18 -17.97 -6.33
CA TRP A 147 2.12 -19.42 -6.49
C TRP A 147 1.80 -19.73 -7.95
N ARG A 148 2.83 -19.74 -8.79
CA ARG A 148 2.74 -20.37 -10.11
C ARG A 148 3.24 -21.80 -9.93
N PRO A 149 2.36 -22.82 -9.95
CA PRO A 149 2.81 -24.19 -10.14
C PRO A 149 3.44 -24.23 -11.53
N ASN A 150 4.75 -24.01 -11.60
CA ASN A 150 5.48 -24.20 -12.83
C ASN A 150 5.42 -25.71 -13.07
N SER A 151 4.52 -26.13 -13.97
CA SER A 151 4.27 -27.53 -14.32
C SER A 151 5.51 -28.26 -14.86
N PHE A 152 6.64 -27.57 -15.01
CA PHE A 152 7.88 -28.08 -15.57
C PHE A 152 8.95 -28.43 -14.52
N LEU A 153 8.86 -27.97 -13.28
CA LEU A 153 9.86 -28.26 -12.24
C LEU A 153 9.16 -28.92 -11.05
N GLN A 154 9.41 -30.22 -10.89
CA GLN A 154 8.86 -31.10 -9.84
C GLN A 154 9.42 -30.78 -8.45
N PHE A 155 9.48 -29.51 -8.04
CA PHE A 155 9.78 -29.21 -6.64
C PHE A 155 8.64 -29.74 -5.78
N SER A 156 9.00 -30.42 -4.69
CA SER A 156 8.01 -30.86 -3.72
C SER A 156 7.33 -29.60 -3.17
N ASN A 157 6.00 -29.57 -3.18
CA ASN A 157 5.26 -28.43 -2.62
C ASN A 157 5.67 -28.14 -1.17
N HIS A 158 6.16 -29.16 -0.44
CA HIS A 158 6.62 -29.07 0.94
C HIS A 158 7.75 -28.06 1.15
N ASP A 159 8.79 -28.07 0.31
CA ASP A 159 9.97 -27.21 0.52
C ASP A 159 9.59 -25.72 0.42
N VAL A 160 8.72 -25.36 -0.53
CA VAL A 160 8.24 -23.98 -0.70
C VAL A 160 7.48 -23.50 0.53
N TYR A 161 6.63 -24.36 1.10
CA TYR A 161 5.87 -24.02 2.30
C TYR A 161 6.77 -23.86 3.52
N ASP A 162 7.77 -24.72 3.70
CA ASP A 162 8.67 -24.62 4.84
C ASP A 162 9.57 -23.37 4.76
N ASN A 163 10.02 -23.03 3.55
CA ASN A 163 10.72 -21.77 3.29
C ASN A 163 9.84 -20.55 3.59
N LEU A 164 8.56 -20.57 3.19
CA LEU A 164 7.59 -19.53 3.53
C LEU A 164 7.38 -19.45 5.05
N LYS A 165 7.24 -20.58 5.76
CA LYS A 165 7.10 -20.60 7.23
C LYS A 165 8.31 -19.97 7.91
N LEU A 166 9.53 -20.28 7.46
CA LEU A 166 10.76 -19.69 8.01
C LEU A 166 10.81 -18.17 7.80
N LEU A 167 10.43 -17.70 6.61
CA LEU A 167 10.32 -16.27 6.32
C LEU A 167 9.27 -15.59 7.21
N ILE A 168 8.06 -16.16 7.31
CA ILE A 168 6.97 -15.64 8.13
C ILE A 168 7.40 -15.56 9.60
N ARG A 169 7.98 -16.63 10.17
CA ARG A 169 8.50 -16.62 11.55
C ARG A 169 9.50 -15.49 11.76
N THR A 170 10.40 -15.28 10.80
CA THR A 170 11.40 -14.22 10.86
C THR A 170 10.75 -12.84 10.83
N LEU A 171 9.75 -12.60 9.99
CA LEU A 171 9.03 -11.33 9.92
C LEU A 171 8.21 -11.05 11.19
N VAL A 172 7.42 -12.03 11.64
CA VAL A 172 6.50 -11.92 12.78
C VAL A 172 7.24 -11.61 14.09
N ALA A 173 8.50 -12.04 14.22
CA ALA A 173 9.35 -11.69 15.37
C ALA A 173 9.51 -10.17 15.55
N PHE A 174 9.33 -9.38 14.48
CA PHE A 174 9.36 -7.91 14.49
C PHE A 174 7.96 -7.29 14.35
N GLY A 175 6.90 -8.10 14.49
CA GLY A 175 5.51 -7.70 14.26
C GLY A 175 5.03 -6.52 15.09
N CYS A 176 5.61 -6.31 16.28
CA CYS A 176 5.29 -5.15 17.13
C CYS A 176 5.62 -3.81 16.47
N ARG A 177 6.50 -3.79 15.46
CA ARG A 177 6.90 -2.58 14.74
C ARG A 177 6.11 -2.35 13.46
N PHE A 178 5.24 -3.28 13.07
CA PHE A 178 4.52 -3.17 11.81
C PHE A 178 3.49 -2.04 11.91
N GLY A 179 3.59 -1.04 11.05
CA GLY A 179 2.61 0.03 10.88
C GLY A 179 1.66 -0.22 9.71
N ASN A 180 2.18 -0.81 8.63
CA ASN A 180 1.40 -1.23 7.47
C ASN A 180 1.82 -2.64 7.05
N LEU A 181 0.83 -3.50 6.75
CA LEU A 181 1.07 -4.88 6.34
C LEU A 181 0.21 -5.20 5.11
N LEU A 182 0.85 -5.66 4.05
CA LEU A 182 0.21 -6.17 2.84
C LEU A 182 0.55 -7.66 2.69
N LEU A 183 -0.45 -8.52 2.68
CA LEU A 183 -0.30 -9.95 2.40
C LEU A 183 -0.95 -10.27 1.06
N SER A 184 -0.14 -10.64 0.07
CA SER A 184 -0.58 -11.15 -1.22
C SER A 184 -0.14 -12.61 -1.32
N LEU A 185 -0.93 -13.50 -0.73
CA LEU A 185 -0.59 -14.91 -0.51
C LEU A 185 -1.75 -15.80 -1.00
N SER A 186 -1.48 -17.08 -1.24
CA SER A 186 -2.57 -18.06 -1.35
C SER A 186 -3.30 -18.16 0.01
N PRO A 187 -4.58 -18.59 0.05
CA PRO A 187 -5.28 -18.79 1.32
C PRO A 187 -4.55 -19.73 2.30
N ALA A 188 -3.86 -20.76 1.81
CA ALA A 188 -2.99 -21.61 2.64
C ALA A 188 -1.80 -20.81 3.23
N GLY A 189 -1.20 -19.91 2.44
CA GLY A 189 -0.17 -19.00 2.91
C GLY A 189 -0.70 -17.97 3.92
N ILE A 190 -1.90 -17.43 3.73
CA ILE A 190 -2.59 -16.54 4.68
C ILE A 190 -2.83 -17.27 6.00
N LYS A 191 -3.38 -18.49 5.95
CA LYS A 191 -3.58 -19.35 7.12
C LYS A 191 -2.26 -19.62 7.83
N THR A 192 -1.21 -19.97 7.08
CA THR A 192 0.15 -20.16 7.62
C THR A 192 0.67 -18.89 8.32
N PHE A 193 0.45 -17.71 7.74
CA PHE A 193 0.80 -16.44 8.37
C PHE A 193 0.02 -16.22 9.66
N ASN A 194 -1.28 -16.48 9.65
CA ASN A 194 -2.15 -16.36 10.81
C ASN A 194 -1.71 -17.28 11.96
N ASP A 195 -1.41 -18.54 11.65
CA ASP A 195 -1.07 -19.58 12.62
C ASP A 195 0.32 -19.36 13.22
N LEU A 196 1.28 -18.87 12.44
CA LEU A 196 2.64 -18.56 12.90
C LEU A 196 2.78 -17.21 13.59
N SER A 197 1.82 -16.32 13.37
CA SER A 197 1.73 -15.11 14.16
C SER A 197 1.36 -15.52 15.58
N THR A 198 2.24 -15.37 16.56
CA THR A 198 1.89 -15.54 17.98
C THR A 198 1.91 -14.20 18.70
N SER A 199 2.57 -13.21 18.11
CA SER A 199 2.68 -11.86 18.61
C SER A 199 1.42 -11.02 18.31
N GLN A 200 1.21 -10.02 19.15
CA GLN A 200 0.31 -8.91 18.85
C GLN A 200 0.97 -7.94 17.87
N PHE A 201 0.16 -7.23 17.11
CA PHE A 201 0.55 -6.15 16.20
C PHE A 201 0.04 -4.80 16.73
N PRO A 202 0.52 -4.34 17.91
CA PRO A 202 -0.02 -3.18 18.60
C PRO A 202 0.08 -1.88 17.80
N ASN A 203 1.05 -1.77 16.89
CA ASN A 203 1.28 -0.57 16.09
C ASN A 203 0.67 -0.64 14.68
N LEU A 204 0.02 -1.74 14.31
CA LEU A 204 -0.44 -1.94 12.95
C LEU A 204 -1.72 -1.15 12.69
N ARG A 205 -1.61 -0.15 11.83
CA ARG A 205 -2.71 0.78 11.48
C ARG A 205 -3.36 0.45 10.14
N SER A 206 -2.63 -0.22 9.25
CA SER A 206 -3.12 -0.58 7.93
C SER A 206 -2.86 -2.05 7.64
N PHE A 207 -3.91 -2.78 7.33
CA PHE A 207 -3.82 -4.17 6.92
C PHE A 207 -4.51 -4.35 5.58
N ARG A 208 -3.77 -4.93 4.63
CA ARG A 208 -4.27 -5.26 3.31
C ARG A 208 -4.01 -6.74 3.04
N VAL A 209 -5.02 -7.45 2.60
CA VAL A 209 -4.91 -8.88 2.29
C VAL A 209 -5.49 -9.14 0.91
N ARG A 210 -4.78 -9.93 0.11
CA ARG A 210 -5.13 -10.25 -1.28
C ARG A 210 -4.86 -11.73 -1.55
N ASP A 211 -5.77 -12.38 -2.25
CA ASP A 211 -5.52 -13.72 -2.78
C ASP A 211 -4.58 -13.66 -3.99
N ALA A 212 -3.38 -14.22 -3.85
CA ALA A 212 -2.39 -14.27 -4.92
C ALA A 212 -2.80 -15.20 -6.08
N ASN A 213 -3.73 -16.14 -5.85
CA ASN A 213 -4.09 -17.16 -6.83
C ASN A 213 -5.15 -16.72 -7.84
N ILE A 214 -5.70 -15.51 -7.73
CA ILE A 214 -6.84 -15.09 -8.55
C ILE A 214 -6.58 -15.11 -10.06
N TYR A 215 -5.35 -14.83 -10.48
CA TYR A 215 -5.00 -14.82 -11.90
C TYR A 215 -4.85 -16.24 -12.48
N ASN A 216 -4.73 -17.26 -11.64
CA ASN A 216 -4.74 -18.64 -12.07
C ASN A 216 -6.20 -19.04 -12.35
N LYS A 217 -6.67 -18.70 -13.57
CA LYS A 217 -7.99 -19.09 -14.10
C LYS A 217 -8.24 -20.60 -14.15
N HIS A 218 -7.23 -21.43 -13.82
CA HIS A 218 -7.37 -22.87 -13.61
C HIS A 218 -8.04 -23.16 -12.26
N LYS A 219 -9.32 -22.83 -12.27
CA LYS A 219 -10.32 -22.72 -11.22
C LYS A 219 -10.85 -24.09 -10.76
N ARG A 220 -9.99 -25.01 -10.31
CA ARG A 220 -10.46 -26.32 -9.78
C ARG A 220 -9.86 -26.80 -8.46
N PHE A 221 -8.75 -26.22 -7.99
CA PHE A 221 -8.17 -26.70 -6.73
C PHE A 221 -8.96 -26.27 -5.47
N TRP A 222 -9.76 -25.20 -5.56
CA TRP A 222 -10.60 -24.74 -4.43
C TRP A 222 -11.97 -25.40 -4.34
N ASP A 223 -12.39 -26.14 -5.36
CA ASP A 223 -13.71 -26.77 -5.35
C ASP A 223 -13.71 -28.12 -4.64
N ASN A 224 -12.53 -28.73 -4.43
CA ASN A 224 -12.42 -30.07 -3.86
C ASN A 224 -11.88 -30.12 -2.42
N GLU A 225 -11.08 -29.13 -1.98
CA GLU A 225 -10.97 -28.88 -0.55
C GLU A 225 -12.24 -28.15 -0.15
N GLU A 226 -13.26 -28.92 0.24
CA GLU A 226 -14.41 -28.45 0.99
C GLU A 226 -13.90 -27.75 2.25
N ILE A 227 -13.51 -26.49 2.07
CA ILE A 227 -13.58 -25.47 3.07
C ILE A 227 -15.07 -25.44 3.39
N SER A 228 -15.45 -26.27 4.37
CA SER A 228 -16.81 -26.47 4.82
C SER A 228 -17.50 -25.12 4.92
N ALA A 229 -18.80 -25.05 4.62
CA ALA A 229 -19.57 -23.81 4.58
C ALA A 229 -19.49 -22.96 5.88
N HIS A 230 -18.87 -23.50 6.94
CA HIS A 230 -18.65 -22.91 8.25
C HIS A 230 -17.21 -22.40 8.49
N SER A 231 -16.31 -22.49 7.51
CA SER A 231 -14.93 -22.06 7.74
C SER A 231 -14.86 -20.56 7.96
N ASN A 232 -14.27 -20.15 9.06
CA ASN A 232 -13.93 -18.76 9.31
C ASN A 232 -12.97 -18.23 8.23
N VAL A 233 -13.10 -16.94 7.94
CA VAL A 233 -12.16 -16.21 7.06
C VAL A 233 -10.73 -16.48 7.53
N PRO A 234 -9.77 -16.88 6.66
CA PRO A 234 -8.47 -17.44 7.07
C PRO A 234 -7.57 -16.47 7.87
N PHE A 235 -7.93 -15.19 7.93
CA PHE A 235 -7.25 -14.15 8.70
C PHE A 235 -8.13 -13.54 9.80
N ALA A 236 -9.33 -14.07 10.09
CA ALA A 236 -10.23 -13.50 11.10
C ALA A 236 -9.56 -13.39 12.47
N SER A 237 -8.90 -14.46 12.92
CA SER A 237 -8.13 -14.47 14.17
C SER A 237 -6.88 -13.58 14.15
N LEU A 238 -6.44 -13.11 12.97
CA LEU A 238 -5.35 -12.15 12.87
C LEU A 238 -5.82 -10.74 13.25
N LEU A 239 -7.08 -10.40 12.95
CA LEU A 239 -7.64 -9.08 13.21
C LEU A 239 -7.76 -8.78 14.71
N THR A 240 -8.03 -9.79 15.55
CA THR A 240 -8.07 -9.64 17.02
C THR A 240 -6.72 -9.23 17.61
N ARG A 241 -5.62 -9.43 16.88
CA ARG A 241 -4.26 -9.10 17.30
C ARG A 241 -3.79 -7.74 16.82
N MET A 242 -4.67 -6.95 16.18
CA MET A 242 -4.36 -5.65 15.60
C MET A 242 -5.19 -4.54 16.28
N PRO A 243 -4.96 -4.24 17.57
CA PRO A 243 -5.84 -3.36 18.35
C PRO A 243 -5.84 -1.90 17.86
N ALA A 244 -4.83 -1.48 17.08
CA ALA A 244 -4.70 -0.14 16.52
C ALA A 244 -5.09 -0.05 15.04
N LEU A 245 -5.75 -1.07 14.49
CA LEU A 245 -6.10 -1.13 13.08
C LEU A 245 -7.10 -0.01 12.73
N ARG A 246 -6.75 0.81 11.74
CA ARG A 246 -7.58 1.91 11.23
C ARG A 246 -8.01 1.73 9.78
N ARG A 247 -7.26 0.96 9.01
CA ARG A 247 -7.50 0.74 7.58
C ARG A 247 -7.45 -0.74 7.27
N LEU A 248 -8.56 -1.28 6.76
CA LEU A 248 -8.68 -2.66 6.35
C LEU A 248 -9.04 -2.73 4.88
N ARG A 249 -8.20 -3.39 4.08
CA ARG A 249 -8.48 -3.65 2.68
C ARG A 249 -8.41 -5.14 2.38
N ILE A 250 -9.49 -5.69 1.87
CA ILE A 250 -9.61 -7.09 1.48
C ILE A 250 -9.83 -7.09 -0.02
N ASP A 251 -8.83 -7.54 -0.77
CA ASP A 251 -8.91 -7.61 -2.22
C ASP A 251 -9.05 -9.05 -2.66
N GLU A 252 -10.06 -9.32 -3.48
CA GLU A 252 -10.14 -10.51 -4.32
C GLU A 252 -10.27 -11.84 -3.56
N ILE A 253 -10.48 -11.80 -2.25
CA ILE A 253 -10.72 -12.97 -1.42
C ILE A 253 -12.18 -13.38 -1.53
N ARG A 254 -12.43 -14.67 -1.75
CA ARG A 254 -13.78 -15.23 -1.76
C ARG A 254 -14.13 -15.73 -0.36
N VAL A 255 -15.22 -15.22 0.20
CA VAL A 255 -15.81 -15.71 1.44
C VAL A 255 -17.25 -16.10 1.13
N ARG A 256 -17.62 -17.37 1.39
CA ARG A 256 -18.99 -17.83 1.23
C ARG A 256 -19.85 -17.32 2.40
N GLY A 257 -21.15 -17.11 2.17
CA GLY A 257 -22.14 -16.91 3.23
C GLY A 257 -22.02 -15.63 4.06
N GLY A 258 -21.48 -14.53 3.50
CA GLY A 258 -21.47 -13.24 4.22
C GLY A 258 -20.48 -13.14 5.38
N GLY A 259 -19.49 -14.06 5.46
CA GLY A 259 -18.54 -14.14 6.59
C GLY A 259 -17.70 -12.88 6.88
N TYR A 260 -17.75 -11.84 6.03
CA TYR A 260 -17.14 -10.54 6.32
C TYR A 260 -17.84 -9.76 7.45
N LEU A 261 -19.14 -9.98 7.64
CA LEU A 261 -19.90 -9.33 8.71
C LEU A 261 -19.49 -9.88 10.10
N ALA A 262 -19.00 -11.11 10.14
CA ALA A 262 -18.57 -11.79 11.36
C ALA A 262 -17.08 -11.56 11.69
N LEU A 263 -16.40 -10.58 11.05
CA LEU A 263 -15.00 -10.30 11.36
C LEU A 263 -14.87 -9.70 12.77
N PRO A 264 -13.95 -10.20 13.60
CA PRO A 264 -13.78 -9.73 14.97
C PRO A 264 -12.97 -8.42 14.99
N LEU A 265 -13.60 -7.37 14.49
CA LEU A 265 -13.04 -6.02 14.35
C LEU A 265 -13.61 -5.08 15.40
N ARG A 266 -12.79 -4.11 15.78
CA ARG A 266 -13.22 -2.92 16.50
C ARG A 266 -13.72 -1.90 15.50
N TRP A 267 -14.95 -2.09 15.04
CA TRP A 267 -15.57 -1.26 13.98
C TRP A 267 -15.50 0.23 14.28
N GLU A 268 -15.56 0.62 15.56
CA GLU A 268 -15.48 2.01 16.02
C GLU A 268 -14.12 2.68 15.76
N LEU A 269 -13.04 1.90 15.56
CA LEU A 269 -11.70 2.44 15.30
C LEU A 269 -11.35 2.50 13.81
N LEU A 270 -12.16 1.88 12.95
CA LEU A 270 -11.87 1.74 11.54
C LEU A 270 -12.26 3.02 10.79
N THR A 271 -11.28 3.65 10.15
CA THR A 271 -11.46 4.88 9.36
C THR A 271 -11.58 4.62 7.86
N ASP A 272 -11.14 3.46 7.40
CA ASP A 272 -11.13 3.08 5.99
C ASP A 272 -11.38 1.57 5.87
N LEU A 273 -12.42 1.19 5.13
CA LEU A 273 -12.80 -0.18 4.85
C LEU A 273 -12.99 -0.33 3.35
N ASN A 274 -12.25 -1.26 2.74
CA ASN A 274 -12.37 -1.55 1.32
C ASN A 274 -12.48 -3.06 1.10
N LEU A 275 -13.64 -3.50 0.62
CA LEU A 275 -13.95 -4.89 0.32
C LEU A 275 -14.09 -5.04 -1.20
N GLN A 276 -13.04 -5.48 -1.89
CA GLN A 276 -13.10 -5.78 -3.33
C GLN A 276 -13.34 -7.27 -3.51
N THR A 277 -14.50 -7.65 -4.05
CA THR A 277 -14.76 -9.05 -4.44
C THR A 277 -14.41 -9.26 -5.90
N SER A 278 -13.88 -10.44 -6.24
CA SER A 278 -13.43 -10.78 -7.60
C SER A 278 -14.54 -10.98 -8.64
N ASN A 279 -15.80 -10.82 -8.26
CA ASN A 279 -16.94 -10.94 -9.15
C ASN A 279 -17.20 -9.57 -9.81
N ALA A 280 -16.63 -9.39 -11.00
CA ALA A 280 -16.69 -8.17 -11.81
C ALA A 280 -18.11 -7.72 -12.24
N SER A 281 -19.19 -8.31 -11.73
CA SER A 281 -20.58 -7.95 -12.06
C SER A 281 -21.34 -7.25 -10.94
N THR A 282 -20.83 -7.21 -9.71
CA THR A 282 -21.49 -6.53 -8.59
C THR A 282 -20.45 -6.01 -7.60
N THR A 283 -19.91 -4.82 -7.87
CA THR A 283 -19.15 -4.07 -6.88
C THR A 283 -20.15 -3.51 -5.87
N TYR A 284 -20.40 -4.22 -4.77
CA TYR A 284 -21.04 -3.62 -3.61
C TYR A 284 -20.00 -2.72 -2.94
N GLY A 285 -19.93 -1.47 -3.41
CA GLY A 285 -19.31 -0.41 -2.63
C GLY A 285 -20.21 -0.14 -1.44
N LEU A 286 -20.15 -0.99 -0.42
CA LEU A 286 -20.71 -0.67 0.88
C LEU A 286 -19.93 0.54 1.38
N ASN A 287 -20.50 1.73 1.18
CA ASN A 287 -20.03 2.91 1.88
C ASN A 287 -20.11 2.58 3.37
N THR A 288 -19.08 2.97 4.12
CA THR A 288 -18.92 2.69 5.56
C THR A 288 -20.20 2.91 6.38
N ILE A 289 -21.08 3.83 5.95
CA ILE A 289 -22.38 4.13 6.54
C ILE A 289 -23.33 2.92 6.58
N GLU A 290 -23.42 2.10 5.53
CA GLU A 290 -24.34 0.94 5.49
C GLU A 290 -23.86 -0.22 6.38
N ALA A 291 -22.54 -0.35 6.57
CA ALA A 291 -21.96 -1.33 7.48
C ALA A 291 -22.23 -0.99 8.95
N PHE A 292 -22.20 0.31 9.32
CA PHE A 292 -22.56 0.76 10.67
C PHE A 292 -24.06 0.60 10.97
N ASP A 293 -24.92 0.75 9.97
CA ASP A 293 -26.37 0.60 10.15
C ASP A 293 -26.80 -0.87 10.37
N TYR A 294 -25.95 -1.82 9.95
CA TYR A 294 -26.15 -3.26 10.18
C TYR A 294 -25.61 -3.75 11.53
N SER A 295 -24.53 -3.15 12.07
CA SER A 295 -23.98 -3.56 13.37
C SER A 295 -24.74 -2.95 14.54
N SER A 296 -25.27 -1.73 14.40
CA SER A 296 -26.09 -1.08 15.43
C SER A 296 -27.43 -1.78 15.69
N LYS A 297 -27.93 -2.57 14.73
CA LYS A 297 -29.17 -3.35 14.86
C LYS A 297 -28.98 -4.75 15.42
N ASN A 298 -27.73 -5.20 15.62
CA ASN A 298 -27.40 -6.58 16.03
C ASN A 298 -26.52 -6.64 17.30
N ILE A 299 -26.47 -5.56 18.10
CA ILE A 299 -26.00 -5.51 19.48
C ILE A 299 -27.21 -5.33 20.38
#